data_AF-X0ZUB4-F1
#
_entry.id   AF-X0ZUB4-F1
#
_cell.length_a   1.000
_cell.length_b   1.000
_cell.length_c   1.000
_cell.angle_alpha   90.00
_cell.angle_beta   90.00
_cell.angle_gamma   90.00
#
_symmetry.space_group_name_H-M   'P 1'
#
loop_
_entity.id
_entity.type
_entity.pdbx_description
1 polymer ?
#
loop_
_entity_poly.entity_id
_entity_poly.type
_entity_poly.pdbx_seq_one_letter_code
_entity_poly.pdbx_strand_id
1 'polypeptide(L)'
;MRTKDKMARASTYEVEVVDPSGGGDAFSAGFIFGVINGWELEETLKLASAMGASAVREVGTTTGVFTRSEAEKFIKNNEIELGVKRCSLCKGE
;
A
#
# COMPACT_ATOMS: atom_id res chain seq x y z
N MET A 1 -1.23 9.49 0.13
CA MET A 1 0.00 9.83 -0.62
C MET A 1 -0.27 10.91 -1.64
N ARG A 2 0.71 11.77 -1.94
CA ARG A 2 0.54 12.90 -2.88
C ARG A 2 1.78 13.00 -3.77
N THR A 3 1.55 13.23 -5.05
CA THR A 3 2.53 13.71 -6.03
C THR A 3 2.22 15.17 -6.38
N LYS A 4 2.99 15.78 -7.29
CA LYS A 4 2.75 17.14 -7.77
C LYS A 4 1.32 17.31 -8.31
N ASP A 5 0.86 16.33 -9.09
CA ASP A 5 -0.38 16.43 -9.87
C ASP A 5 -1.52 15.56 -9.33
N LYS A 6 -1.26 14.65 -8.39
CA LYS A 6 -2.25 13.70 -7.86
C LYS A 6 -2.18 13.58 -6.34
N MET A 7 -3.32 13.37 -5.71
CA MET A 7 -3.42 12.94 -4.32
C MET A 7 -4.29 11.70 -4.27
N ALA A 8 -3.79 10.65 -3.62
CA ALA A 8 -4.52 9.41 -3.43
C ALA A 8 -4.61 9.05 -1.94
N ARG A 9 -5.77 8.51 -1.56
CA ARG A 9 -6.05 7.97 -0.23
C ARG A 9 -6.65 6.58 -0.42
N ALA A 10 -6.25 5.65 0.43
CA ALA A 10 -6.76 4.29 0.42
C ALA A 10 -7.16 3.91 1.85
N SER A 11 -8.22 3.11 1.99
CA SER A 11 -8.52 2.41 3.24
C SER A 11 -7.50 1.27 3.45
N THR A 12 -7.56 0.64 4.62
CA THR A 12 -6.77 -0.54 4.95
C THR A 12 -7.52 -1.81 4.58
N TYR A 13 -6.79 -2.89 4.32
CA TYR A 13 -7.39 -4.22 4.25
C TYR A 13 -7.76 -4.68 5.65
N GLU A 14 -8.93 -5.30 5.79
CA GLU A 14 -9.37 -5.90 7.04
C GLU A 14 -8.64 -7.23 7.24
N VAL A 15 -7.87 -7.33 8.33
CA VAL A 15 -7.09 -8.51 8.70
C VAL A 15 -7.12 -8.67 10.22
N GLU A 16 -6.97 -9.89 10.69
CA GLU A 16 -6.72 -10.14 12.11
C GLU A 16 -5.31 -9.65 12.47
N VAL A 17 -5.22 -8.76 13.46
CA VAL A 17 -3.94 -8.18 13.91
C VAL A 17 -3.41 -9.00 15.08
N VAL A 18 -2.20 -9.54 14.92
CA VAL A 18 -1.50 -10.33 15.94
C VAL A 18 -0.36 -9.52 16.56
N ASP A 19 0.49 -8.89 15.74
CA ASP A 19 1.59 -8.03 16.17
C ASP A 19 1.74 -6.86 15.17
N PRO A 20 1.55 -5.59 15.57
CA PRO A 20 1.60 -4.46 14.64
C PRO A 20 3.01 -4.10 14.17
N SER A 21 4.05 -4.74 14.73
CA SER A 21 5.46 -4.44 14.43
C SER A 21 5.79 -4.69 12.95
N GLY A 22 6.55 -3.80 12.33
CA GLY A 22 6.98 -3.94 10.93
C GLY A 22 5.91 -3.65 9.87
N GLY A 23 4.64 -3.39 10.24
CA GLY A 23 3.59 -3.01 9.29
C GLY A 23 3.90 -1.75 8.47
N GLY A 24 4.50 -0.74 9.11
CA GLY A 24 4.93 0.48 8.44
C GLY A 24 6.12 0.28 7.48
N ASP A 25 7.05 -0.59 7.85
CA ASP A 25 8.22 -0.93 7.02
C ASP A 25 7.77 -1.72 5.79
N ALA A 26 6.89 -2.70 5.96
CA ALA A 26 6.30 -3.47 4.87
C ALA A 26 5.47 -2.59 3.92
N PHE A 27 4.68 -1.66 4.47
CA PHE A 27 3.97 -0.66 3.67
C PHE A 27 4.94 0.18 2.84
N SER A 28 6.00 0.70 3.47
CA SER A 28 7.00 1.53 2.79
C SER A 28 7.73 0.76 1.69
N ALA A 29 8.09 -0.51 1.94
CA ALA A 29 8.69 -1.39 0.95
C ALA A 29 7.76 -1.60 -0.26
N GLY A 30 6.47 -1.88 -0.02
CA GLY A 30 5.47 -2.01 -1.10
C GLY A 30 5.27 -0.72 -1.88
N PHE A 31 5.30 0.44 -1.22
CA PHE A 31 5.20 1.73 -1.87
C PHE A 31 6.42 2.02 -2.77
N ILE A 32 7.63 1.83 -2.24
CA ILE A 32 8.88 2.01 -2.97
C ILE A 32 8.92 1.07 -4.19
N PHE A 33 8.48 -0.17 -4.02
CA PHE A 33 8.38 -1.14 -5.12
C PHE A 33 7.50 -0.61 -6.25
N GLY A 34 6.28 -0.13 -5.96
CA GLY A 34 5.40 0.42 -6.99
C GLY A 34 6.01 1.63 -7.71
N VAL A 35 6.66 2.53 -6.96
CA VAL A 35 7.35 3.71 -7.54
C VAL A 35 8.49 3.30 -8.49
N ILE A 36 9.37 2.37 -8.09
CA ILE A 36 10.50 1.92 -8.92
C ILE A 36 10.01 1.22 -10.19
N ASN A 37 8.86 0.55 -10.14
CA ASN A 37 8.25 -0.09 -11.31
C ASN A 37 7.39 0.87 -12.17
N GLY A 38 7.31 2.15 -11.82
CA GLY A 38 6.56 3.15 -12.58
C GLY A 38 5.04 2.96 -12.51
N TRP A 39 4.53 2.32 -11.46
CA TRP A 39 3.10 2.08 -11.30
C TRP A 39 2.34 3.37 -10.99
N GLU A 40 1.05 3.38 -11.31
CA GLU A 40 0.19 4.48 -10.90
C GLU A 40 0.06 4.53 -9.37
N LEU A 41 -0.23 5.73 -8.85
CA LEU A 41 -0.30 5.95 -7.40
C LEU A 41 -1.36 5.06 -6.73
N GLU A 42 -2.40 4.70 -7.48
CA GLU A 42 -3.50 3.82 -7.08
C GLU A 42 -3.04 2.40 -6.84
N GLU A 43 -2.35 1.82 -7.83
CA GLU A 43 -1.81 0.46 -7.79
C GLU A 43 -0.72 0.35 -6.73
N THR A 44 0.14 1.36 -6.66
CA THR A 44 1.18 1.47 -5.63
C THR A 44 0.58 1.47 -4.23
N LEU A 45 -0.49 2.24 -3.99
CA LEU A 45 -1.16 2.27 -2.69
C LEU A 45 -1.86 0.96 -2.36
N LYS A 46 -2.50 0.30 -3.34
CA LYS A 46 -3.11 -1.02 -3.12
C LYS A 46 -2.07 -2.05 -2.67
N LEU A 47 -0.91 -2.07 -3.32
CA LEU A 47 0.19 -2.96 -2.93
C LEU A 47 0.73 -2.60 -1.55
N ALA A 48 1.06 -1.32 -1.31
CA ALA A 48 1.60 -0.87 -0.03
C ALA A 48 0.67 -1.23 1.13
N SER A 49 -0.64 -0.98 0.99
CA SER A 49 -1.63 -1.37 2.00
C SER A 49 -1.68 -2.88 2.22
N ALA A 50 -1.57 -3.70 1.17
CA ALA A 50 -1.58 -5.16 1.28
C ALA A 50 -0.33 -5.66 2.01
N MET A 51 0.84 -5.08 1.72
CA MET A 51 2.09 -5.43 2.40
C MET A 51 2.06 -5.07 3.88
N GLY A 52 1.57 -3.88 4.22
CA GLY A 52 1.37 -3.48 5.62
C GLY A 52 0.40 -4.40 6.36
N ALA A 53 -0.73 -4.75 5.74
CA ALA A 53 -1.70 -5.68 6.30
C ALA A 53 -1.15 -7.11 6.44
N SER A 54 -0.21 -7.52 5.60
CA SER A 54 0.40 -8.85 5.70
C SER A 54 1.28 -8.98 6.94
N ALA A 55 2.14 -7.99 7.19
CA ALA A 55 3.13 -8.03 8.25
C ALA A 55 2.48 -8.14 9.64
N VAL A 56 1.31 -7.54 9.84
CA VAL A 56 0.69 -7.47 11.17
C VAL A 56 -0.02 -8.75 11.62
N ARG A 57 -0.10 -9.77 10.74
CA ARG A 57 -0.88 -10.99 10.94
C ARG A 57 -0.10 -12.10 11.65
N GLU A 58 1.20 -11.93 11.84
CA GLU A 58 2.07 -12.90 12.50
C GLU A 58 3.02 -12.19 13.47
N VAL A 59 3.61 -12.94 14.41
CA VAL A 59 4.56 -12.39 15.38
C VAL A 59 5.88 -12.03 14.69
N GLY A 60 6.41 -10.85 15.03
CA GLY A 60 7.67 -10.34 14.49
C GLY A 60 7.48 -9.46 13.26
N THR A 61 8.58 -8.97 12.70
CA THR A 61 8.54 -7.88 11.69
C THR A 61 8.56 -8.38 10.24
N THR A 62 8.93 -9.62 9.99
CA THR A 62 9.12 -10.15 8.61
C THR A 62 8.38 -11.46 8.33
N THR A 63 7.96 -12.19 9.37
CA THR A 63 7.37 -13.53 9.24
C THR A 63 6.09 -13.52 8.40
N GLY A 64 5.20 -12.56 8.64
CA GLY A 64 3.93 -12.42 7.92
C GLY A 64 4.00 -11.64 6.61
N VAL A 65 5.17 -11.18 6.19
CA VAL A 65 5.31 -10.33 4.99
C VAL A 65 5.09 -11.16 3.72
N PHE A 66 4.14 -10.74 2.88
CA PHE A 66 3.85 -11.44 1.64
C PHE A 66 5.01 -11.45 0.65
N THR A 67 5.14 -12.56 -0.07
CA THR A 67 5.78 -12.58 -1.38
C THR A 67 4.94 -11.83 -2.40
N ARG A 68 5.55 -11.47 -3.55
CA ARG A 68 4.83 -10.78 -4.62
C ARG A 68 3.57 -11.52 -5.09
N SER A 69 3.66 -12.83 -5.30
CA SER A 69 2.53 -13.63 -5.77
C SER A 69 1.42 -13.75 -4.73
N GLU A 70 1.75 -13.74 -3.44
CA GLU A 70 0.76 -13.72 -2.36
C GLU A 70 0.06 -12.37 -2.27
N ALA A 71 0.81 -11.27 -2.38
CA ALA A 71 0.24 -9.93 -2.40
C ALA A 71 -0.72 -9.75 -3.59
N GLU A 72 -0.34 -10.21 -4.80
CA GLU A 72 -1.19 -10.15 -5.99
C GLU A 72 -2.49 -10.97 -5.81
N LYS A 73 -2.40 -12.17 -5.24
CA LYS A 73 -3.59 -12.99 -4.91
C LYS A 73 -4.46 -12.32 -3.85
N PHE A 74 -3.86 -11.75 -2.82
CA PHE A 74 -4.56 -11.08 -1.74
C PHE A 74 -5.31 -9.84 -2.25
N ILE A 75 -4.68 -8.99 -3.05
CA ILE A 75 -5.30 -7.81 -3.67
C ILE A 75 -6.42 -8.21 -4.64
N LYS A 76 -6.29 -9.35 -5.34
CA LYS A 76 -7.36 -9.84 -6.23
C LYS A 76 -8.61 -10.29 -5.47
N ASN A 77 -8.43 -10.82 -4.26
CA ASN A 77 -9.51 -11.41 -3.46
C ASN A 77 -10.12 -10.43 -2.45
N ASN A 78 -9.50 -9.26 -2.25
CA ASN A 78 -9.94 -8.27 -1.27
C ASN A 78 -9.97 -6.89 -1.92
N GLU A 79 -11.00 -6.12 -1.65
CA GLU A 79 -11.12 -4.75 -2.15
C GLU A 79 -10.92 -3.74 -1.01
N ILE A 80 -10.39 -2.56 -1.36
CA ILE A 80 -10.27 -1.42 -0.47
C ILE A 80 -10.83 -0.18 -1.16
N GLU A 81 -11.36 0.75 -0.38
CA GLU A 81 -11.78 2.04 -0.88
C GLU A 81 -10.55 2.84 -1.28
N LEU A 82 -10.53 3.31 -2.53
CA LEU A 82 -9.42 4.11 -3.06
C LEU A 82 -9.96 5.37 -3.73
N GLY A 83 -9.52 6.52 -3.21
CA GLY A 83 -9.93 7.83 -3.70
C GLY A 83 -8.74 8.59 -4.28
N VAL A 84 -8.82 8.94 -5.57
CA VAL A 84 -7.82 9.78 -6.25
C VAL A 84 -8.42 11.10 -6.68
N LYS A 85 -7.69 12.17 -6.37
CA LYS A 85 -7.99 13.53 -6.78
C LYS A 85 -6.81 14.07 -7.56
N ARG A 86 -7.08 14.61 -8.76
CA ARG A 86 -6.08 15.46 -9.44
C ARG A 86 -5.91 16.75 -8.64
N CYS A 87 -4.68 17.10 -8.35
CA CYS A 87 -4.34 18.33 -7.65
C CYS A 87 -4.06 19.39 -8.72
N SER A 88 -4.96 20.37 -8.84
CA SER A 88 -4.79 21.53 -9.74
C SER A 88 -3.84 22.60 -9.17
N LEU A 89 -3.33 22.41 -7.96
CA LEU A 89 -2.50 23.37 -7.23
C LEU A 89 -1.00 23.12 -7.49
N CYS A 90 -0.58 23.38 -8.72
CA CYS A 90 0.78 23.81 -9.11
C CYS A 90 0.74 24.49 -10.50
N LYS A 91 -0.26 25.33 -10.79
CA LYS A 91 -0.01 26.48 -11.68
C LYS A 91 0.62 27.56 -10.80
N GLY A 92 1.90 27.38 -10.49
CA GLY A 92 2.73 28.42 -9.90
C GLY A 92 3.35 29.22 -11.03
N GLU A 93 3.09 30.53 -11.01
CA GLU A 93 3.74 31.58 -11.78
C GLU A 93 5.28 31.55 -11.66
#